data_AF-A0A940FU35-F1
#
_entry.id   AF-A0A940FU35-F1
#
_cell.length_a   1.000
_cell.length_b   1.000
_cell.length_c   1.000
_cell.angle_alpha   90.00
_cell.angle_beta   90.00
_cell.angle_gamma   90.00
#
_symmetry.space_group_name_H-M   'P 1'
#
loop_
_entity.id
_entity.type
_entity.pdbx_description
1 polymer ?
#
loop_
_entity_poly.entity_id
_entity_poly.type
_entity_poly.pdbx_seq_one_letter_code
_entity_poly.pdbx_strand_id
1 'polypeptide(L)'
;MKKQFFRKLPKILVTTFKGFSEDKGLKLSASLAYYTIFSIGPLLLLLMSLASIFFGQEAIEGKIFGELKGLLGTSAASQIQQIIRNIQISGETNFALLISIITLVVGATSLFIEIQDSLNIIWKLKAKPKRGWVAFLKNRLISSSLIVSLGFLLIVSLIINGAI
;
A
#
# COMPACT_ATOMS: atom_id res chain seq x y z
N MET A 1 -11.51 27.09 34.58
CA MET A 1 -11.32 25.83 33.82
C MET A 1 -9.99 25.74 33.05
N LYS A 2 -9.55 26.74 32.27
CA LYS A 2 -8.35 26.63 31.41
C LYS A 2 -7.02 26.26 32.13
N LYS A 3 -6.73 26.82 33.32
CA LYS A 3 -5.46 26.55 34.05
C LYS A 3 -5.28 25.09 34.51
N GLN A 4 -6.35 24.34 34.76
CA GLN A 4 -6.25 22.92 35.13
C GLN A 4 -5.97 22.01 33.92
N PHE A 5 -6.45 22.38 32.74
CA PHE A 5 -6.23 21.61 31.50
C PHE A 5 -4.74 21.61 31.11
N PHE A 6 -4.10 22.79 31.10
CA PHE A 6 -2.66 22.92 30.81
C PHE A 6 -1.76 22.20 31.82
N ARG A 7 -2.20 22.07 33.07
CA ARG A 7 -1.48 21.30 34.10
C ARG A 7 -1.57 19.79 33.89
N LYS A 8 -2.65 19.29 33.27
CA LYS A 8 -2.86 17.86 33.01
C LYS A 8 -2.32 17.40 31.65
N LEU A 9 -2.08 18.32 30.71
CA LEU A 9 -1.53 18.05 29.39
C LEU A 9 -0.28 17.14 29.39
N PRO A 10 0.78 17.43 30.17
CA PRO A 10 1.99 16.60 30.16
C PRO A 10 1.71 15.20 30.68
N LYS A 11 0.85 15.06 31.69
CA LYS A 11 0.46 13.76 32.23
C LYS A 11 -0.30 12.93 31.18
N ILE A 12 -1.20 13.57 30.41
CA ILE A 12 -1.96 12.90 29.34
C ILE A 12 -1.02 12.46 28.22
N LEU A 13 -0.09 13.32 27.79
CA LEU A 13 0.89 12.99 26.76
C LEU A 13 1.77 11.80 27.16
N VAL A 14 2.32 11.82 28.38
CA VAL A 14 3.14 10.72 28.90
C VAL A 14 2.32 9.43 29.01
N THR A 15 1.08 9.50 29.50
CA THR A 15 0.21 8.32 29.61
C THR A 15 -0.13 7.74 28.24
N THR A 16 -0.40 8.60 27.26
CA THR A 16 -0.71 8.20 25.87
C THR A 16 0.51 7.56 25.20
N PHE A 17 1.68 8.17 25.33
CA PHE A 17 2.92 7.62 24.77
C PHE A 17 3.29 6.29 25.42
N LYS A 18 3.11 6.16 26.74
CA LYS A 18 3.34 4.91 27.45
C LYS A 18 2.39 3.82 26.95
N GLY A 19 1.09 4.11 26.83
CA GLY A 19 0.11 3.18 26.26
C GLY A 19 0.45 2.78 24.81
N PHE A 20 0.80 3.74 23.96
CA PHE A 20 1.23 3.48 22.58
C PHE A 20 2.47 2.57 22.52
N SER A 21 3.43 2.77 23.42
CA SER A 21 4.63 1.94 23.50
C SER A 21 4.32 0.53 24.03
N GLU A 22 3.47 0.42 25.06
CA GLU A 22 2.99 -0.85 25.62
C GLU A 22 2.24 -1.68 24.57
N ASP A 23 1.44 -1.05 23.73
CA ASP A 23 0.71 -1.67 22.61
C ASP A 23 1.62 -1.93 21.38
N LYS A 24 2.94 -1.77 21.51
CA LYS A 24 3.96 -1.99 20.46
C LYS A 24 3.74 -1.11 19.21
N GLY A 25 3.15 0.07 19.37
CA GLY A 25 2.75 0.94 18.26
C GLY A 25 3.89 1.31 17.30
N LEU A 26 5.12 1.47 17.80
CA LEU A 26 6.30 1.67 16.94
C LEU A 26 6.60 0.45 16.07
N LYS A 27 6.56 -0.75 16.65
CA LYS A 27 6.84 -2.00 15.92
C LYS A 27 5.77 -2.25 14.85
N LEU A 28 4.50 -2.07 15.20
CA LEU A 28 3.36 -2.25 14.29
C LEU A 28 3.37 -1.20 13.15
N SER A 29 3.73 0.04 13.46
CA SER A 29 3.93 1.08 12.43
C SER A 29 5.10 0.75 11.51
N ALA A 30 6.20 0.22 12.06
CA ALA A 30 7.38 -0.13 11.27
C ALA A 30 7.13 -1.32 10.33
N SER A 31 6.44 -2.38 10.79
CA SER A 31 6.05 -3.50 9.94
C SER A 31 5.10 -3.05 8.82
N LEU A 32 4.11 -2.21 9.13
CA LEU A 32 3.20 -1.64 8.14
C LEU A 32 3.96 -0.84 7.07
N ALA A 33 4.89 0.03 7.47
CA ALA A 33 5.71 0.80 6.56
C ALA A 33 6.60 -0.11 5.69
N TYR A 34 7.18 -1.16 6.27
CA TYR A 34 8.01 -2.13 5.54
C TYR A 34 7.20 -2.84 4.46
N TYR A 35 6.04 -3.41 4.80
CA TYR A 35 5.18 -4.08 3.81
C TYR A 35 4.71 -3.11 2.71
N THR A 36 4.46 -1.84 3.05
CA THR A 36 4.06 -0.81 2.08
C THR A 36 5.19 -0.53 1.10
N ILE A 37 6.39 -0.19 1.59
CA ILE A 37 7.55 0.16 0.74
C ILE A 37 7.91 -0.98 -0.20
N PHE A 38 7.93 -2.22 0.30
CA PHE A 38 8.23 -3.38 -0.53
C PHE A 38 7.14 -3.69 -1.58
N SER A 39 5.90 -3.25 -1.36
CA SER A 39 4.82 -3.41 -2.34
C SER A 39 4.84 -2.36 -3.44
N ILE A 40 5.50 -1.21 -3.25
CA ILE A 40 5.53 -0.11 -4.24
C ILE A 40 6.21 -0.55 -5.54
N GLY A 41 7.34 -1.24 -5.47
CA GLY A 41 8.06 -1.68 -6.68
C GLY A 41 7.22 -2.59 -7.59
N PRO A 42 6.71 -3.72 -7.08
CA PRO A 42 5.81 -4.60 -7.83
C PRO A 42 4.54 -3.91 -8.34
N LEU A 43 3.96 -2.99 -7.55
CA LEU A 43 2.79 -2.22 -7.97
C LEU A 43 3.10 -1.32 -9.17
N LEU A 44 4.18 -0.54 -9.09
CA LEU A 44 4.61 0.34 -10.17
C LEU A 44 4.85 -0.47 -11.45
N LEU A 45 5.50 -1.61 -11.35
CA LEU A 45 5.73 -2.49 -12.50
C LEU A 45 4.47 -3.01 -13.14
N LEU A 46 3.50 -3.42 -12.32
CA LEU A 46 2.20 -3.84 -12.81
C LEU A 46 1.48 -2.69 -13.54
N LEU A 47 1.47 -1.49 -12.95
CA LEU A 47 0.87 -0.31 -13.57
C LEU A 47 1.55 0.06 -14.89
N MET A 48 2.88 -0.04 -14.97
CA MET A 48 3.63 0.23 -16.21
C MET A 48 3.34 -0.81 -17.27
N SER A 49 3.28 -2.09 -16.89
CA SER A 49 2.97 -3.18 -17.82
C SER A 49 1.55 -3.04 -18.37
N LEU A 50 0.60 -2.61 -17.55
CA LEU A 50 -0.76 -2.31 -18.03
C LEU A 50 -0.74 -1.07 -18.94
N ALA A 51 -0.07 0.00 -18.54
CA ALA A 51 0.02 1.21 -19.34
C ALA A 51 0.66 0.96 -20.71
N SER A 52 1.65 0.06 -20.82
CA SER A 52 2.34 -0.21 -22.10
C SER A 52 1.43 -0.92 -23.10
N ILE A 53 0.50 -1.74 -22.60
CA ILE A 53 -0.53 -2.38 -23.41
C ILE A 53 -1.50 -1.33 -24.01
N PHE A 54 -1.84 -0.27 -23.27
CA PHE A 54 -2.82 0.73 -23.71
C PHE A 54 -2.24 1.94 -24.44
N PHE A 55 -1.05 2.42 -24.03
CA PHE A 55 -0.47 3.70 -24.50
C PHE A 55 0.81 3.55 -25.34
N GLY A 56 1.36 2.35 -25.47
CA GLY A 56 2.65 2.11 -26.13
C GLY A 56 3.85 2.47 -25.25
N GLN A 57 5.02 1.86 -25.54
CA GLN A 57 6.21 1.95 -24.68
C GLN A 57 6.78 3.37 -24.58
N GLU A 58 6.76 4.13 -25.68
CA GLU A 58 7.35 5.47 -25.78
C GLU A 58 6.54 6.54 -25.04
N ALA A 59 5.23 6.35 -24.88
CA ALA A 59 4.36 7.30 -24.17
C ALA A 59 4.62 7.31 -22.65
N ILE A 60 5.17 6.22 -22.11
CA ILE A 60 5.31 5.98 -20.66
C ILE A 60 6.54 6.68 -20.08
N GLU A 61 7.69 6.61 -20.76
CA GLU A 61 8.94 7.18 -20.22
C GLU A 61 8.87 8.70 -20.05
N GLY A 62 8.15 9.40 -20.94
CA GLY A 62 8.07 10.86 -20.95
C GLY A 62 6.96 11.42 -20.05
N LYS A 63 5.72 10.95 -20.19
CA LYS A 63 4.57 11.50 -19.44
C LYS A 63 4.58 11.12 -17.97
N ILE A 64 4.89 9.87 -17.64
CA ILE A 64 4.80 9.39 -16.25
C ILE A 64 5.93 9.98 -15.40
N PHE A 65 7.13 10.15 -15.97
CA PHE A 65 8.21 10.84 -15.27
C PHE A 65 7.82 12.29 -14.93
N GLY A 66 7.15 13.00 -15.85
CA GLY A 66 6.66 14.36 -15.60
C GLY A 66 5.69 14.45 -14.42
N GLU A 67 4.71 13.55 -14.37
CA GLU A 67 3.73 13.46 -13.28
C GLU A 67 4.39 13.08 -11.95
N LEU A 68 5.24 12.04 -11.95
CA LEU A 68 5.96 11.61 -10.75
C LEU A 68 6.89 12.70 -10.21
N LYS A 69 7.53 13.47 -11.10
CA LYS A 69 8.37 14.61 -10.71
C LYS A 69 7.54 15.72 -10.05
N GLY A 70 6.34 15.98 -10.55
CA GLY A 70 5.42 16.98 -9.97
C GLY A 70 4.95 16.61 -8.56
N LEU A 71 4.74 15.32 -8.30
CA LEU A 71 4.22 14.82 -7.02
C LEU A 71 5.31 14.50 -5.99
N LEU A 72 6.42 13.89 -6.42
CA LEU A 72 7.44 13.29 -5.54
C LEU A 72 8.78 14.01 -5.61
N GLY A 73 8.94 14.97 -6.52
CA GLY A 73 10.20 15.64 -6.80
C GLY A 73 11.15 14.81 -7.69
N THR A 74 12.16 15.48 -8.22
CA THR A 74 13.05 14.94 -9.26
C THR A 74 13.83 13.69 -8.83
N SER A 75 14.27 13.63 -7.57
CA SER A 75 15.11 12.52 -7.07
C SER A 75 14.34 11.20 -7.01
N ALA A 76 13.13 11.22 -6.43
CA ALA A 76 12.28 10.03 -6.34
C ALA A 76 11.78 9.59 -7.73
N ALA A 77 11.40 10.54 -8.58
CA ALA A 77 10.98 10.25 -9.95
C ALA A 77 12.12 9.61 -10.77
N SER A 78 13.37 10.06 -10.61
CA SER A 78 14.53 9.50 -11.32
C SER A 78 14.83 8.06 -10.90
N GLN A 79 14.75 7.76 -9.59
CA GLN A 79 14.93 6.39 -9.10
C GLN A 79 13.86 5.45 -9.68
N ILE A 80 12.60 5.88 -9.71
CA ILE A 80 11.51 5.10 -10.31
C ILE A 80 11.77 4.90 -11.82
N GLN A 81 12.20 5.94 -12.54
CA GLN A 81 12.53 5.84 -13.97
C GLN A 81 13.68 4.87 -14.26
N GLN A 82 14.71 4.84 -13.40
CA GLN A 82 15.81 3.87 -13.51
C GLN A 82 15.35 2.43 -13.29
N ILE A 83 14.49 2.20 -12.29
CA ILE A 83 13.89 0.87 -12.05
C ILE A 83 13.10 0.43 -13.29
N ILE A 84 12.33 1.34 -13.90
CA ILE A 84 11.55 1.06 -15.11
C ILE A 84 12.45 0.66 -16.28
N ARG A 85 13.50 1.46 -16.58
CA ARG A 85 14.43 1.18 -17.69
C ARG A 85 15.12 -0.17 -17.54
N ASN A 86 15.57 -0.50 -16.34
CA ASN A 86 16.25 -1.77 -16.07
C ASN A 86 15.36 -2.99 -16.34
N ILE A 87 14.04 -2.84 -16.19
CA ILE A 87 13.08 -3.94 -16.30
C ILE A 87 12.58 -4.11 -17.75
N GLN A 88 12.64 -3.05 -18.56
CA GLN A 88 12.33 -3.14 -20.00
C GLN A 88 13.43 -3.82 -20.83
N ILE A 89 14.70 -3.73 -20.42
CA ILE A 89 15.84 -4.25 -21.18
C ILE A 89 15.86 -5.80 -21.24
N SER A 90 15.16 -6.49 -20.33
CA SER A 90 15.30 -7.94 -20.16
C SER A 90 14.58 -8.82 -21.20
N GLY A 91 13.66 -8.28 -22.01
CA GLY A 91 12.91 -9.05 -23.04
C GLY A 91 11.96 -10.13 -22.50
N GLU A 92 12.11 -10.59 -21.25
CA GLU A 92 11.24 -11.54 -20.56
C GLU A 92 10.08 -10.86 -19.81
N THR A 93 9.32 -10.03 -20.52
CA THR A 93 8.25 -9.20 -19.94
C THR A 93 7.20 -10.04 -19.20
N ASN A 94 6.93 -11.26 -19.66
CA ASN A 94 5.89 -12.12 -19.07
C ASN A 94 6.31 -12.73 -17.73
N PHE A 95 7.58 -13.16 -17.57
CA PHE A 95 8.04 -13.76 -16.31
C PHE A 95 8.18 -12.70 -15.21
N ALA A 96 8.74 -11.53 -15.55
CA ALA A 96 8.83 -10.40 -14.63
C ALA A 96 7.44 -9.88 -14.20
N LEU A 97 6.47 -9.84 -15.11
CA LEU A 97 5.09 -9.47 -14.81
C LEU A 97 4.43 -10.49 -13.88
N LEU A 98 4.62 -11.78 -14.12
CA LEU A 98 4.08 -12.84 -13.26
C LEU A 98 4.64 -12.75 -11.83
N ILE A 99 5.97 -12.60 -11.69
CA ILE A 99 6.62 -12.42 -10.39
C ILE A 99 6.12 -11.15 -9.69
N SER A 100 5.93 -10.06 -10.44
CA SER A 100 5.40 -8.80 -9.90
C SER A 100 3.97 -8.98 -9.38
N ILE A 101 3.10 -9.66 -10.12
CA ILE A 101 1.73 -9.99 -9.68
C ILE A 101 1.77 -10.81 -8.39
N ILE A 102 2.55 -11.90 -8.36
CA ILE A 102 2.64 -12.78 -7.19
C ILE A 102 3.15 -11.99 -5.98
N THR A 103 4.23 -11.24 -6.15
CA THR A 103 4.84 -10.43 -5.09
C THR A 103 3.87 -9.38 -4.56
N LEU A 104 3.14 -8.70 -5.46
CA LEU A 104 2.13 -7.72 -5.08
C LEU A 104 0.98 -8.35 -4.29
N VAL A 105 0.47 -9.50 -4.74
CA VAL A 105 -0.62 -10.22 -4.05
C VAL A 105 -0.19 -10.65 -2.64
N VAL A 106 1.03 -11.15 -2.50
CA VAL A 106 1.61 -11.53 -1.21
C VAL A 106 1.82 -10.30 -0.32
N GLY A 107 2.40 -9.22 -0.86
CA GLY A 107 2.65 -7.97 -0.15
C GLY A 107 1.36 -7.31 0.35
N ALA A 108 0.38 -7.16 -0.54
CA ALA A 108 -0.94 -6.61 -0.20
C ALA A 108 -1.71 -7.48 0.82
N THR A 109 -1.56 -8.81 0.74
CA THR A 109 -2.13 -9.73 1.73
C THR A 109 -1.46 -9.58 3.09
N SER A 110 -0.13 -9.53 3.11
CA SER A 110 0.65 -9.35 4.34
C SER A 110 0.34 -8.01 5.02
N LEU A 111 0.27 -6.93 4.24
CA LEU A 111 -0.10 -5.60 4.75
C LEU A 111 -1.46 -5.61 5.47
N PHE A 112 -2.47 -6.24 4.87
CA PHE A 112 -3.81 -6.27 5.45
C PHE A 112 -3.92 -7.16 6.68
N ILE A 113 -3.15 -8.25 6.72
CA ILE A 113 -3.00 -9.07 7.93
C ILE A 113 -2.36 -8.21 9.02
N GLU A 114 -1.29 -7.50 8.70
CA GLU A 114 -0.60 -6.63 9.65
C GLU A 114 -1.52 -5.53 10.20
N ILE A 115 -2.37 -4.91 9.36
CA ILE A 115 -3.36 -3.93 9.82
C ILE A 115 -4.35 -4.57 10.80
N GLN A 116 -4.94 -5.72 10.42
CA GLN A 116 -5.91 -6.40 11.27
C GLN A 116 -5.29 -6.83 12.60
N ASP A 117 -4.11 -7.44 12.55
CA ASP A 117 -3.40 -7.91 13.74
C ASP A 117 -2.97 -6.73 14.60
N SER A 118 -2.50 -5.63 14.01
CA SER A 118 -2.20 -4.39 14.72
C SER A 118 -3.42 -3.84 15.46
N LEU A 119 -4.56 -3.75 14.78
CA LEU A 119 -5.81 -3.29 15.38
C LEU A 119 -6.30 -4.22 16.48
N ASN A 120 -6.22 -5.54 16.27
CA ASN A 120 -6.59 -6.54 17.27
C ASN A 120 -5.70 -6.44 18.52
N ILE A 121 -4.40 -6.19 18.35
CA ILE A 121 -3.44 -5.99 19.44
C ILE A 121 -3.79 -4.70 20.21
N ILE A 122 -3.95 -3.58 19.52
CA ILE A 122 -4.24 -2.27 20.12
C ILE A 122 -5.59 -2.31 20.88
N TRP A 123 -6.62 -2.93 20.30
CA TRP A 123 -7.93 -3.07 20.94
C TRP A 123 -8.04 -4.28 21.88
N LYS A 124 -6.96 -5.03 22.09
CA LYS A 124 -6.89 -6.19 23.01
C LYS A 124 -7.98 -7.24 22.69
N LEU A 125 -8.32 -7.39 21.42
CA LEU A 125 -9.30 -8.37 20.96
C LEU A 125 -8.64 -9.75 20.92
N LYS A 126 -9.24 -10.74 21.60
CA LYS A 126 -8.79 -12.14 21.49
C LYS A 126 -9.05 -12.63 20.07
N ALA A 127 -7.99 -12.81 19.29
CA ALA A 127 -8.08 -13.43 17.98
C ALA A 127 -8.76 -14.82 18.13
N LYS A 128 -9.93 -15.00 17.51
CA LYS A 128 -10.59 -16.32 17.47
C LYS A 128 -9.64 -17.30 16.77
N PRO A 129 -9.44 -18.52 17.29
CA PRO A 129 -8.52 -19.49 16.70
C PRO A 129 -8.90 -19.75 15.24
N LYS A 130 -7.87 -19.77 14.39
CA LYS A 130 -7.96 -19.81 12.93
C LYS A 130 -8.87 -20.96 12.47
N ARG A 131 -9.98 -20.62 11.80
CA ARG A 131 -10.65 -21.54 10.87
C ARG A 131 -9.64 -21.84 9.75
N GLY A 132 -9.53 -23.10 9.32
CA GLY A 132 -8.45 -23.58 8.43
C GLY A 132 -8.23 -22.78 7.14
N TRP A 133 -7.17 -23.09 6.38
CA TRP A 133 -6.70 -22.37 5.19
C TRP A 133 -7.81 -21.92 4.22
N VAL A 134 -8.84 -22.74 4.02
CA VAL A 134 -9.99 -22.44 3.16
C VAL A 134 -10.84 -21.28 3.69
N ALA A 135 -11.10 -21.24 5.00
CA ALA A 135 -11.87 -20.16 5.62
C ALA A 135 -11.08 -18.84 5.64
N PHE A 136 -9.76 -18.92 5.82
CA PHE A 136 -8.85 -17.77 5.69
C PHE A 136 -8.90 -17.19 4.28
N LEU A 137 -8.76 -18.03 3.25
CA LEU A 137 -8.78 -17.59 1.84
C LEU A 137 -10.15 -17.00 1.47
N LYS A 138 -11.26 -17.64 1.88
CA LYS A 138 -12.62 -17.15 1.63
C LYS A 138 -12.86 -15.77 2.26
N ASN A 139 -12.46 -15.58 3.51
CA ASN A 139 -12.57 -14.28 4.18
C ASN A 139 -11.73 -13.21 3.49
N ARG A 140 -10.51 -13.56 3.04
CA ARG A 140 -9.65 -12.63 2.31
C ARG A 140 -10.27 -12.22 0.97
N LEU A 141 -10.84 -13.15 0.21
CA LEU A 141 -11.48 -12.86 -1.08
C LEU A 141 -12.69 -11.93 -0.92
N ILE A 142 -13.52 -12.11 0.11
CA ILE A 142 -14.68 -11.25 0.37
C ILE A 142 -14.23 -9.82 0.77
N SER A 143 -13.23 -9.68 1.64
CA SER A 143 -12.71 -8.35 1.98
C SER A 143 -11.98 -7.69 0.81
N SER A 144 -11.24 -8.47 0.01
CA SER A 144 -10.55 -7.97 -1.18
C SER A 144 -11.53 -7.57 -2.29
N SER A 145 -12.66 -8.27 -2.46
CA SER A 145 -13.64 -7.92 -3.50
C SER A 145 -14.23 -6.53 -3.24
N LEU A 146 -14.48 -6.17 -1.98
CA LEU A 146 -14.98 -4.84 -1.62
C LEU A 146 -13.99 -3.74 -2.02
N ILE A 147 -12.69 -3.95 -1.78
CA ILE A 147 -11.62 -3.01 -2.19
C ILE A 147 -11.55 -2.92 -3.72
N VAL A 148 -11.61 -4.04 -4.44
CA VAL A 148 -11.60 -4.06 -5.91
C VAL A 148 -12.81 -3.32 -6.46
N SER A 149 -14.00 -3.53 -5.89
CA SER A 149 -15.22 -2.81 -6.28
C SER A 149 -15.10 -1.30 -6.05
N LEU A 150 -14.58 -0.88 -4.90
CA LEU A 150 -14.33 0.54 -4.62
C LEU A 150 -13.29 1.13 -5.57
N GLY A 151 -12.19 0.43 -5.82
CA GLY A 151 -11.16 0.85 -6.76
C GLY A 151 -11.70 0.99 -8.18
N PHE A 152 -12.50 0.03 -8.62
CA PHE A 152 -13.19 0.09 -9.91
C PHE A 152 -14.14 1.30 -9.98
N LEU A 153 -14.97 1.51 -8.97
CA LEU A 153 -15.87 2.67 -8.91
C LEU A 153 -15.09 4.01 -8.97
N LEU A 154 -13.96 4.12 -8.26
CA LEU A 154 -13.09 5.30 -8.32
C LEU A 154 -12.51 5.51 -9.71
N ILE A 155 -12.02 4.44 -10.38
CA ILE A 155 -11.48 4.53 -11.73
C ILE A 155 -12.57 4.97 -12.71
N VAL A 156 -13.76 4.37 -12.65
CA VAL A 156 -14.91 4.75 -13.48
C VAL A 156 -15.30 6.21 -13.20
N SER A 157 -15.36 6.62 -11.93
CA SER A 157 -15.63 8.00 -11.55
C SER A 157 -14.60 8.98 -12.12
N LEU A 158 -13.31 8.63 -12.09
CA LEU A 158 -12.23 9.45 -12.64
C LEU A 158 -12.32 9.56 -14.15
N ILE A 159 -12.61 8.45 -14.85
CA ILE A 159 -12.79 8.46 -16.30
C ILE A 159 -13.97 9.35 -16.67
N ILE A 160 -15.11 9.22 -15.99
CA ILE A 160 -16.28 10.07 -16.22
C ILE A 160 -15.94 11.54 -15.97
N ASN A 161 -15.27 11.85 -14.86
CA ASN A 161 -14.90 13.22 -14.52
C ASN A 161 -13.80 13.81 -15.43
N GLY A 162 -12.94 12.98 -16.02
CA GLY A 162 -11.93 13.43 -16.98
C GLY A 162 -12.44 13.49 -18.43
N ALA A 163 -13.57 12.85 -18.72
CA ALA A 163 -14.22 12.86 -20.04
C ALA A 163 -15.29 13.95 -20.18
N ILE A 164 -15.83 14.44 -19.06
CA ILE A 164 -16.72 15.62 -18.96
C ILE A 164 -15.86 16.87 -18.75
#